data_AF-A0A6B3W2D0-F1
#
_entry.id   AF-A0A6B3W2D0-F1
#
_cell.length_a   1.000
_cell.length_b   1.000
_cell.length_c   1.000
_cell.angle_alpha   90.00
_cell.angle_beta   90.00
_cell.angle_gamma   90.00
#
_symmetry.space_group_name_H-M   'P 1'
#
loop_
_entity.id
_entity.type
_entity.pdbx_description
1 polymer ?
#
loop_
_entity_poly.entity_id
_entity_poly.type
_entity_poly.pdbx_seq_one_letter_code
_entity_poly.pdbx_strand_id
1 'polypeptide(L)'
;MAKSDQTPFKWRLSRRILSIVVSRASRRVLVNRTLIDTEGRHLRWLAPEVKRFVTALDADAEELRPGAALETLPSFGNRLMVELAICTAAADRVLRGFGITPDCTRQVVADLGWDVYRRMLSLSSLPVRLITRDPGRRLRWTVRMLLRFPFNAPGAPGYAVEYRADGEDYLTHFTHCPPQSYLRRLSEETKDPHALEAFRASWCLYDWPGADIIAGDGRRGHYRRRQTLSHGDPVCDMCWIARATRERGARIRSLRTPASDDPALQPPHRERPGCRPDSAPPADP
;
A
#
# COMPACT_ATOMS: atom_id res chain seq x y z
N MET A 1 9.82 -40.69 -0.15
CA MET A 1 9.49 -40.33 1.25
C MET A 1 8.71 -39.02 1.24
N ALA A 2 7.40 -39.06 1.42
CA ALA A 2 6.57 -37.88 1.49
C ALA A 2 6.84 -37.15 2.82
N LYS A 3 7.45 -35.96 2.79
CA LYS A 3 7.45 -35.05 3.94
C LYS A 3 6.01 -34.62 4.15
N SER A 4 5.39 -35.07 5.24
CA SER A 4 4.07 -34.61 5.64
C SER A 4 4.15 -33.09 5.81
N ASP A 5 3.42 -32.38 4.97
CA ASP A 5 3.44 -30.92 4.83
C ASP A 5 2.64 -30.28 5.98
N GLN A 6 3.11 -30.51 7.21
CA GLN A 6 2.52 -29.90 8.39
C GLN A 6 2.88 -28.42 8.40
N THR A 7 1.98 -27.63 7.86
CA THR A 7 1.97 -26.19 8.06
C THR A 7 2.17 -25.89 9.55
N PRO A 8 3.23 -25.16 9.96
CA PRO A 8 3.52 -24.91 11.36
C PRO A 8 2.30 -24.30 12.08
N PHE A 9 2.02 -24.73 13.32
CA PHE A 9 0.86 -24.27 14.10
C PHE A 9 0.72 -22.74 14.13
N LYS A 10 1.85 -22.03 14.28
CA LYS A 10 1.92 -20.55 14.24
C LYS A 10 1.37 -19.97 12.92
N TRP A 11 1.62 -20.64 11.79
CA TRP A 11 1.13 -20.21 10.48
C TRP A 11 -0.37 -20.47 10.31
N ARG A 12 -0.87 -21.62 10.78
CA ARG A 12 -2.32 -21.91 10.80
C ARG A 12 -3.08 -20.88 11.63
N LEU A 13 -2.53 -20.51 12.80
CA LEU A 13 -3.11 -19.47 13.66
C LEU A 13 -3.09 -18.10 12.97
N SER A 14 -1.98 -17.74 12.33
CA SER A 14 -1.84 -16.46 11.61
C SER A 14 -2.86 -16.34 10.48
N ARG A 15 -3.04 -17.40 9.69
CA ARG A 15 -4.07 -17.45 8.64
C ARG A 15 -5.48 -17.31 9.19
N ARG A 16 -5.78 -17.98 10.32
CA ARG A 16 -7.09 -17.85 10.98
C ARG A 16 -7.34 -16.42 11.46
N ILE A 17 -6.34 -15.78 12.05
CA ILE A 17 -6.43 -14.36 12.45
C ILE A 17 -6.65 -13.48 11.21
N LEU A 18 -5.90 -13.72 10.14
CA LEU A 18 -6.03 -12.96 8.91
C LEU A 18 -7.42 -13.10 8.28
N SER A 19 -7.94 -14.32 8.15
CA SER A 19 -9.29 -14.57 7.63
C SER A 19 -10.35 -13.86 8.48
N ILE A 20 -10.22 -13.85 9.81
CA ILE A 20 -11.12 -13.09 10.69
C ILE A 20 -11.02 -11.58 10.43
N VAL A 21 -9.80 -11.04 10.27
CA VAL A 21 -9.56 -9.62 10.00
C VAL A 21 -10.15 -9.21 8.66
N VAL A 22 -9.86 -9.97 7.60
CA VAL A 22 -10.38 -9.76 6.25
C VAL A 22 -11.90 -9.87 6.24
N SER A 23 -12.47 -10.93 6.82
CA SER A 23 -13.92 -11.10 6.94
C SER A 23 -14.62 -9.92 7.60
N ARG A 24 -14.02 -9.36 8.66
CA ARG A 24 -14.56 -8.18 9.35
C ARG A 24 -14.43 -6.91 8.51
N ALA A 25 -13.34 -6.74 7.78
CA ALA A 25 -13.18 -5.63 6.84
C ALA A 25 -14.22 -5.72 5.71
N SER A 26 -14.39 -6.90 5.12
CA SER A 26 -15.41 -7.20 4.09
C SER A 26 -16.80 -6.81 4.56
N ARG A 27 -17.20 -7.22 5.76
CA ARG A 27 -18.50 -6.84 6.34
C ARG A 27 -18.67 -5.34 6.54
N ARG A 28 -17.64 -4.63 6.97
CA ARG A 28 -17.72 -3.18 7.20
C ARG A 28 -17.78 -2.37 5.92
N VAL A 29 -16.97 -2.75 4.93
CA VAL A 29 -16.86 -1.99 3.68
C VAL A 29 -18.02 -2.32 2.74
N LEU A 30 -18.28 -3.61 2.47
CA LEU A 30 -19.22 -4.01 1.42
C LEU A 30 -20.68 -3.70 1.76
N VAL A 31 -21.08 -3.74 3.03
CA VAL A 31 -22.47 -3.40 3.43
C VAL A 31 -22.75 -1.91 3.27
N ASN A 32 -21.73 -1.06 3.42
CA ASN A 32 -21.91 0.40 3.38
C ASN A 32 -21.66 1.01 1.99
N ARG A 33 -21.09 0.23 1.07
CA ARG A 33 -20.64 0.72 -0.23
C ARG A 33 -21.66 0.44 -1.33
N THR A 34 -21.83 1.40 -2.23
CA THR A 34 -22.49 1.17 -3.52
C THR A 34 -21.51 0.49 -4.47
N LEU A 35 -21.93 -0.65 -5.02
CA LEU A 35 -21.20 -1.40 -6.04
C LEU A 35 -21.79 -1.12 -7.42
N ILE A 36 -20.99 -1.31 -8.46
CA ILE A 36 -21.42 -1.18 -9.86
C ILE A 36 -21.15 -2.51 -10.55
N ASP A 37 -22.20 -3.15 -11.06
CA ASP A 37 -22.08 -4.39 -11.81
C ASP A 37 -21.73 -4.16 -13.28
N THR A 38 -21.42 -5.24 -14.00
CA THR A 38 -21.06 -5.21 -15.43
C THR A 38 -22.17 -4.70 -16.35
N GLU A 39 -23.41 -4.64 -15.88
CA GLU A 39 -24.55 -4.03 -16.59
C GLU A 39 -24.68 -2.52 -16.28
N GLY A 40 -23.80 -1.97 -15.43
CA GLY A 40 -23.84 -0.57 -15.00
C GLY A 40 -24.85 -0.29 -13.89
N ARG A 41 -25.48 -1.32 -13.30
CA ARG A 41 -26.45 -1.15 -12.23
C ARG A 41 -25.73 -0.87 -10.92
N HIS A 42 -26.32 0.03 -10.15
CA HIS A 42 -25.88 0.32 -8.79
C HIS A 42 -26.52 -0.68 -7.82
N LEU A 43 -25.68 -1.40 -7.08
CA LEU A 43 -26.10 -2.44 -6.15
C LEU A 43 -25.61 -2.10 -4.74
N ARG A 44 -26.33 -2.61 -3.73
CA ARG A 44 -25.84 -2.69 -2.35
C ARG A 44 -25.96 -4.13 -1.90
N TRP A 45 -24.83 -4.74 -1.55
CA TRP A 45 -24.83 -6.10 -1.02
C TRP A 45 -25.39 -6.12 0.40
N LEU A 46 -26.25 -7.10 0.66
CA LEU A 46 -26.76 -7.37 2.00
C LEU A 46 -25.86 -8.40 2.68
N ALA A 47 -26.17 -8.72 3.93
CA ALA A 47 -25.39 -9.68 4.71
C ALA A 47 -25.20 -11.06 4.03
N PRO A 48 -26.21 -11.64 3.33
CA PRO A 48 -26.03 -12.90 2.61
C PRO A 48 -25.03 -12.83 1.46
N GLU A 49 -25.05 -11.78 0.64
CA GLU A 49 -24.08 -11.54 -0.45
C GLU A 49 -22.66 -11.42 0.12
N VAL A 50 -22.49 -10.64 1.18
CA VAL A 50 -21.18 -10.46 1.81
C VAL A 50 -20.67 -11.78 2.42
N LYS A 51 -21.56 -12.60 2.98
CA LYS A 51 -21.18 -13.94 3.47
C LYS A 51 -20.72 -14.84 2.32
N ARG A 52 -21.45 -14.86 1.19
CA ARG A 52 -21.05 -15.60 -0.02
C ARG A 52 -19.69 -15.14 -0.53
N PHE A 53 -19.47 -13.83 -0.60
CA PHE A 53 -18.18 -13.24 -0.96
C PHE A 53 -17.04 -13.71 -0.05
N VAL A 54 -17.21 -13.64 1.27
CA VAL A 54 -16.16 -14.05 2.22
C VAL A 54 -15.82 -15.53 2.06
N THR A 55 -16.83 -16.40 1.90
CA THR A 55 -16.60 -17.84 1.66
C THR A 55 -15.86 -18.09 0.35
N ALA A 56 -16.24 -17.39 -0.73
CA ALA A 56 -15.57 -17.52 -2.02
C ALA A 56 -14.13 -16.98 -1.98
N LEU A 57 -13.88 -15.87 -1.25
CA LEU A 57 -12.55 -15.31 -1.04
C LEU A 57 -11.64 -16.32 -0.33
N ASP A 58 -12.10 -16.94 0.76
CA ASP A 58 -11.29 -17.93 1.48
C ASP A 58 -10.93 -19.12 0.57
N ALA A 59 -11.85 -19.58 -0.28
CA ALA A 59 -11.61 -20.65 -1.23
C ALA A 59 -10.61 -20.26 -2.33
N ASP A 60 -10.78 -19.09 -2.96
CA ASP A 60 -9.86 -18.60 -4.00
C ASP A 60 -8.45 -18.31 -3.43
N ALA A 61 -8.37 -17.82 -2.19
CA ALA A 61 -7.10 -17.67 -1.49
C ALA A 61 -6.39 -19.01 -1.25
N GLU A 62 -7.12 -20.11 -0.98
CA GLU A 62 -6.50 -21.46 -0.88
C GLU A 62 -5.93 -21.91 -2.22
N GLU A 63 -6.63 -21.65 -3.32
CA GLU A 63 -6.17 -21.98 -4.68
C GLU A 63 -4.91 -21.21 -5.07
N LEU A 64 -4.80 -19.94 -4.66
CA LEU A 64 -3.68 -19.06 -5.00
C LEU A 64 -2.40 -19.31 -4.19
N ARG A 65 -2.50 -19.93 -3.01
CA ARG A 65 -1.37 -20.12 -2.07
C ARG A 65 -0.20 -20.94 -2.62
N PRO A 66 -0.40 -22.08 -3.32
CA PRO A 66 0.71 -22.86 -3.85
C PRO A 66 1.63 -22.06 -4.78
N GLY A 67 1.08 -21.17 -5.63
CA GLY A 67 1.86 -20.33 -6.54
C GLY A 67 2.65 -19.20 -5.87
N ALA A 68 2.35 -18.91 -4.59
CA ALA A 68 3.05 -17.85 -3.85
C ALA A 68 4.41 -18.29 -3.27
N ALA A 69 4.70 -19.60 -3.24
CA ALA A 69 5.95 -20.17 -2.73
C ALA A 69 6.39 -19.59 -1.37
N LEU A 70 5.44 -19.46 -0.43
CA LEU A 70 5.61 -18.76 0.85
C LEU A 70 6.78 -19.31 1.68
N GLU A 71 7.06 -20.60 1.58
CA GLU A 71 8.16 -21.29 2.23
C GLU A 71 9.55 -20.76 1.81
N THR A 72 9.67 -20.24 0.59
CA THR A 72 10.92 -19.64 0.07
C THR A 72 11.21 -18.26 0.67
N LEU A 73 10.22 -17.62 1.29
CA LEU A 73 10.38 -16.29 1.86
C LEU A 73 11.15 -16.36 3.18
N PRO A 74 12.12 -15.44 3.38
CA PRO A 74 13.15 -15.55 4.41
C PRO A 74 12.66 -15.27 5.83
N SER A 75 11.51 -14.60 5.99
CA SER A 75 10.98 -14.26 7.32
C SER A 75 9.47 -14.42 7.40
N PHE A 76 8.98 -14.56 8.63
CA PHE A 76 7.54 -14.56 8.91
C PHE A 76 6.84 -13.27 8.46
N GLY A 77 7.48 -12.10 8.62
CA GLY A 77 6.92 -10.83 8.17
C GLY A 77 6.75 -10.77 6.66
N ASN A 78 7.75 -11.26 5.92
CA ASN A 78 7.70 -11.31 4.45
C ASN A 78 6.59 -12.27 3.98
N ARG A 79 6.46 -13.44 4.62
CA ARG A 79 5.35 -14.40 4.38
C ARG A 79 3.98 -13.79 4.65
N LEU A 80 3.84 -13.06 5.76
CA LEU A 80 2.60 -12.39 6.12
C LEU A 80 2.19 -11.35 5.06
N MET A 81 3.13 -10.55 4.55
CA MET A 81 2.82 -9.57 3.52
C MET A 81 2.41 -10.22 2.20
N VAL A 82 3.02 -11.34 1.81
CA VAL A 82 2.61 -12.08 0.61
C VAL A 82 1.26 -12.77 0.80
N GLU A 83 0.96 -13.32 1.99
CA GLU A 83 -0.37 -13.87 2.30
C GLU A 83 -1.47 -12.79 2.22
N LEU A 84 -1.19 -11.56 2.67
CA LEU A 84 -2.10 -10.42 2.45
C LEU A 84 -2.29 -10.10 0.96
N ALA A 85 -1.26 -10.24 0.14
CA ALA A 85 -1.34 -10.05 -1.30
C ALA A 85 -2.16 -11.14 -2.00
N ILE A 86 -2.06 -12.41 -1.54
CA ILE A 86 -2.95 -13.50 -1.95
C ILE A 86 -4.40 -13.11 -1.68
N CYS A 87 -4.73 -12.66 -0.47
CA CYS A 87 -6.09 -12.21 -0.15
C CYS A 87 -6.55 -11.03 -1.02
N THR A 88 -5.63 -10.16 -1.44
CA THR A 88 -5.93 -9.04 -2.34
C THR A 88 -6.30 -9.53 -3.73
N ALA A 89 -5.51 -10.44 -4.31
CA ALA A 89 -5.81 -11.05 -5.61
C ALA A 89 -7.11 -11.87 -5.57
N ALA A 90 -7.31 -12.66 -4.51
CA ALA A 90 -8.53 -13.44 -4.32
C ALA A 90 -9.77 -12.53 -4.24
N ALA A 91 -9.70 -11.43 -3.47
CA ALA A 91 -10.78 -10.47 -3.39
C ALA A 91 -11.13 -9.87 -4.75
N ASP A 92 -10.11 -9.49 -5.55
CA ASP A 92 -10.31 -8.96 -6.90
C ASP A 92 -10.98 -9.98 -7.84
N ARG A 93 -10.43 -11.22 -7.92
CA ARG A 93 -10.99 -12.30 -8.75
C ARG A 93 -12.43 -12.61 -8.38
N VAL A 94 -12.71 -12.74 -7.09
CA VAL A 94 -14.04 -13.09 -6.60
C VAL A 94 -15.06 -11.98 -6.84
N LEU A 95 -14.71 -10.70 -6.59
CA LEU A 95 -15.60 -9.57 -6.89
C LEU A 95 -15.98 -9.52 -8.37
N ARG A 96 -15.00 -9.67 -9.26
CA ARG A 96 -15.26 -9.76 -10.71
C ARG A 96 -16.08 -10.98 -11.07
N GLY A 97 -15.84 -12.12 -10.42
CA GLY A 97 -16.64 -13.34 -10.56
C GLY A 97 -18.11 -13.17 -10.15
N PHE A 98 -18.40 -12.24 -9.23
CA PHE A 98 -19.77 -11.82 -8.88
C PHE A 98 -20.35 -10.76 -9.84
N GLY A 99 -19.67 -10.46 -10.96
CA GLY A 99 -20.13 -9.50 -11.95
C GLY A 99 -19.93 -8.04 -11.55
N ILE A 100 -19.05 -7.74 -10.60
CA ILE A 100 -18.69 -6.35 -10.28
C ILE A 100 -17.68 -5.83 -11.31
N THR A 101 -17.87 -4.61 -11.80
CA THR A 101 -16.94 -4.02 -12.80
C THR A 101 -15.50 -4.00 -12.28
N PRO A 102 -14.49 -4.10 -13.16
CA PRO A 102 -13.09 -4.02 -12.75
C PRO A 102 -12.76 -2.73 -11.98
N ASP A 103 -13.29 -1.58 -12.42
CA ASP A 103 -13.04 -0.29 -11.77
C ASP A 103 -13.62 -0.22 -10.36
N CYS A 104 -14.87 -0.65 -10.20
CA CYS A 104 -15.50 -0.75 -8.88
C CYS A 104 -14.75 -1.75 -8.00
N THR A 105 -14.35 -2.90 -8.55
CA THR A 105 -13.58 -3.92 -7.84
C THR A 105 -12.27 -3.37 -7.30
N ARG A 106 -11.50 -2.66 -8.12
CA ARG A 106 -10.23 -2.04 -7.68
C ARG A 106 -10.42 -1.10 -6.50
N GLN A 107 -11.46 -0.25 -6.55
CA GLN A 107 -11.76 0.66 -5.45
C GLN A 107 -12.22 -0.09 -4.18
N VAL A 108 -13.04 -1.13 -4.34
CA VAL A 108 -13.49 -1.97 -3.21
C VAL A 108 -12.30 -2.64 -2.54
N VAL A 109 -11.41 -3.26 -3.32
CA VAL A 109 -10.19 -3.92 -2.82
C VAL A 109 -9.28 -2.92 -2.11
N ALA A 110 -9.12 -1.71 -2.66
CA ALA A 110 -8.37 -0.63 -2.01
C ALA A 110 -8.98 -0.24 -0.66
N ASP A 111 -10.30 -0.12 -0.55
CA ASP A 111 -10.96 0.22 0.71
C ASP A 111 -10.90 -0.92 1.75
N LEU A 112 -11.03 -2.16 1.29
CA LEU A 112 -10.88 -3.35 2.15
C LEU A 112 -9.49 -3.42 2.75
N GLY A 113 -8.46 -3.33 1.91
CA GLY A 113 -7.09 -3.36 2.37
C GLY A 113 -6.73 -2.11 3.20
N TRP A 114 -7.29 -0.93 2.88
CA TRP A 114 -7.13 0.26 3.70
C TRP A 114 -7.74 0.10 5.10
N ASP A 115 -8.93 -0.48 5.23
CA ASP A 115 -9.54 -0.72 6.55
C ASP A 115 -8.68 -1.66 7.42
N VAL A 116 -8.01 -2.65 6.81
CA VAL A 116 -7.06 -3.51 7.50
C VAL A 116 -5.77 -2.75 7.84
N TYR A 117 -5.13 -2.13 6.84
CA TYR A 117 -3.85 -1.44 6.96
C TYR A 117 -3.92 -0.30 7.98
N ARG A 118 -4.95 0.57 7.91
CA ARG A 118 -5.12 1.69 8.84
C ARG A 118 -5.23 1.23 10.29
N ARG A 119 -5.85 0.07 10.56
CA ARG A 119 -6.01 -0.49 11.90
C ARG A 119 -4.68 -1.03 12.40
N MET A 120 -3.99 -1.80 11.58
CA MET A 120 -2.65 -2.31 11.90
C MET A 120 -1.68 -1.15 12.17
N LEU A 121 -1.71 -0.11 11.34
CA LEU A 121 -0.86 1.05 11.48
C LEU A 121 -1.20 1.91 12.69
N SER A 122 -2.50 2.06 12.99
CA SER A 122 -2.93 2.72 14.22
C SER A 122 -2.38 1.98 15.43
N LEU A 123 -2.51 0.64 15.47
CA LEU A 123 -2.01 -0.18 16.56
C LEU A 123 -0.47 -0.10 16.71
N SER A 124 0.27 -0.14 15.60
CA SER A 124 1.75 -0.08 15.64
C SER A 124 2.29 1.30 16.00
N SER A 125 1.57 2.38 15.67
CA SER A 125 1.97 3.75 15.99
C SER A 125 1.56 4.21 17.39
N LEU A 126 0.61 3.55 18.05
CA LEU A 126 0.11 3.92 19.38
C LEU A 126 1.23 4.08 20.44
N PRO A 127 2.18 3.13 20.61
CA PRO A 127 3.23 3.28 21.61
C PRO A 127 4.09 4.53 21.39
N VAL A 128 4.42 4.82 20.13
CA VAL A 128 5.23 6.00 19.78
C VAL A 128 4.46 7.30 20.03
N ARG A 129 3.14 7.31 19.75
CA ARG A 129 2.27 8.46 20.04
C ARG A 129 2.17 8.78 21.53
N LEU A 130 2.27 7.78 22.40
CA LEU A 130 2.30 7.96 23.86
C LEU A 130 3.64 8.54 24.35
N ILE A 131 4.73 8.28 23.63
CA ILE A 131 6.08 8.73 24.00
C ILE A 131 6.37 10.15 23.51
N THR A 132 5.90 10.52 22.32
CA THR A 132 6.23 11.83 21.72
C THR A 132 5.07 12.46 20.98
N ARG A 133 5.04 13.80 20.97
CA ARG A 133 4.11 14.63 20.19
C ARG A 133 4.71 15.15 18.87
N ASP A 134 6.02 14.97 18.66
CA ASP A 134 6.70 15.42 17.44
C ASP A 134 6.36 14.50 16.24
N PRO A 135 5.72 15.02 15.17
CA PRO A 135 5.29 14.19 14.04
C PRO A 135 6.46 13.56 13.29
N GLY A 136 7.57 14.26 13.14
CA GLY A 136 8.78 13.73 12.50
C GLY A 136 9.38 12.55 13.27
N ARG A 137 9.46 12.66 14.60
CA ARG A 137 9.92 11.58 15.47
C ARG A 137 8.97 10.38 15.42
N ARG A 138 7.64 10.62 15.40
CA ARG A 138 6.64 9.56 15.24
C ARG A 138 6.83 8.79 13.93
N LEU A 139 7.02 9.51 12.83
CA LEU A 139 7.27 8.94 11.51
C LEU A 139 8.55 8.10 11.53
N ARG A 140 9.69 8.68 11.89
CA ARG A 140 10.98 7.96 11.91
C ARG A 140 10.93 6.71 12.77
N TRP A 141 10.33 6.78 13.96
CA TRP A 141 10.27 5.65 14.87
C TRP A 141 9.35 4.55 14.34
N THR A 142 8.15 4.90 13.89
CA THR A 142 7.18 3.92 13.38
C THR A 142 7.70 3.27 12.10
N VAL A 143 8.27 4.05 11.17
CA VAL A 143 8.85 3.50 9.93
C VAL A 143 10.01 2.56 10.27
N ARG A 144 10.90 2.92 11.22
CA ARG A 144 11.97 2.00 11.67
C ARG A 144 11.43 0.70 12.28
N MET A 145 10.36 0.77 13.07
CA MET A 145 9.70 -0.43 13.60
C MET A 145 9.12 -1.29 12.47
N LEU A 146 8.47 -0.67 11.47
CA LEU A 146 7.91 -1.37 10.31
C LEU A 146 9.01 -2.03 9.44
N LEU A 147 10.15 -1.37 9.28
CA LEU A 147 11.34 -1.92 8.62
C LEU A 147 12.00 -3.06 9.42
N ARG A 148 11.74 -3.16 10.73
CA ARG A 148 12.15 -4.32 11.52
C ARG A 148 11.14 -5.47 11.42
N PHE A 149 9.85 -5.14 11.35
CA PHE A 149 8.74 -6.06 11.11
C PHE A 149 7.49 -5.27 10.69
N PRO A 150 6.77 -5.66 9.61
CA PRO A 150 6.96 -6.88 8.82
C PRO A 150 7.93 -6.74 7.64
N PHE A 151 8.45 -5.54 7.37
CA PHE A 151 9.26 -5.22 6.20
C PHE A 151 10.77 -5.42 6.41
N ASN A 152 11.17 -6.39 7.24
CA ASN A 152 12.59 -6.71 7.38
C ASN A 152 13.18 -7.06 6.02
N ALA A 153 14.39 -6.55 5.77
CA ALA A 153 14.98 -6.54 4.44
C ALA A 153 16.26 -7.39 4.33
N PRO A 154 16.11 -8.72 4.22
CA PRO A 154 17.24 -9.62 4.00
C PRO A 154 17.74 -9.63 2.55
N GLY A 155 17.11 -8.87 1.64
CA GLY A 155 17.31 -8.99 0.19
C GLY A 155 16.32 -9.97 -0.46
N ALA A 156 16.34 -10.04 -1.79
CA ALA A 156 15.49 -10.96 -2.55
C ALA A 156 15.72 -12.42 -2.13
N PRO A 157 14.68 -13.27 -2.01
CA PRO A 157 13.28 -13.03 -2.41
C PRO A 157 12.44 -12.28 -1.35
N GLY A 158 13.04 -11.81 -0.26
CA GLY A 158 12.41 -10.93 0.72
C GLY A 158 12.47 -9.44 0.35
N TYR A 159 12.07 -8.54 1.25
CA TYR A 159 12.24 -7.12 0.98
C TYR A 159 13.73 -6.76 0.78
N ALA A 160 14.01 -5.88 -0.17
CA ALA A 160 15.30 -5.21 -0.31
C ALA A 160 15.06 -3.72 -0.17
N VAL A 161 15.58 -3.12 0.90
CA VAL A 161 15.37 -1.71 1.22
C VAL A 161 16.65 -1.06 1.71
N GLU A 162 16.95 0.10 1.17
CA GLU A 162 17.91 1.03 1.75
C GLU A 162 17.16 2.16 2.43
N TYR A 163 17.66 2.65 3.55
CA TYR A 163 17.04 3.78 4.24
C TYR A 163 18.07 4.70 4.85
N ARG A 164 17.74 5.99 4.89
CA ARG A 164 18.60 7.02 5.48
C ARG A 164 17.76 8.19 5.99
N ALA A 165 18.31 8.93 6.94
CA ALA A 165 17.78 10.23 7.28
C ALA A 165 18.20 11.26 6.22
N ASP A 166 17.32 12.20 5.91
CA ASP A 166 17.58 13.35 5.03
C ASP A 166 17.12 14.62 5.76
N GLY A 167 18.01 15.23 6.53
CA GLY A 167 17.65 16.27 7.48
C GLY A 167 16.64 15.77 8.52
N GLU A 168 15.46 16.40 8.58
CA GLU A 168 14.36 15.93 9.44
C GLU A 168 13.55 14.79 8.81
N ASP A 169 13.63 14.62 7.48
CA ASP A 169 12.87 13.64 6.72
C ASP A 169 13.54 12.26 6.76
N TYR A 170 12.82 11.25 6.26
CA TYR A 170 13.29 9.88 6.20
C TYR A 170 13.05 9.30 4.82
N LEU A 171 14.07 8.69 4.23
CA LEU A 171 14.02 8.10 2.90
C LEU A 171 14.07 6.58 3.02
N THR A 172 13.23 5.87 2.27
CA THR A 172 13.27 4.41 2.14
C THR A 172 13.14 4.02 0.67
N HIS A 173 14.18 3.37 0.13
CA HIS A 173 14.26 2.94 -1.26
C HIS A 173 14.09 1.44 -1.35
N PHE A 174 12.93 0.98 -1.80
CA PHE A 174 12.69 -0.45 -1.98
C PHE A 174 13.04 -0.86 -3.41
N THR A 175 14.00 -1.76 -3.57
CA THR A 175 14.37 -2.37 -4.86
C THR A 175 13.73 -3.74 -5.06
N HIS A 176 13.17 -4.33 -4.00
CA HIS A 176 12.38 -5.55 -4.11
C HIS A 176 11.22 -5.55 -3.10
N CYS A 177 10.02 -5.94 -3.56
CA CYS A 177 8.80 -6.02 -2.79
C CYS A 177 8.14 -7.38 -3.03
N PRO A 178 8.22 -8.35 -2.09
CA PRO A 178 7.71 -9.70 -2.31
C PRO A 178 6.22 -9.78 -2.70
N PRO A 179 5.31 -9.01 -2.08
CA PRO A 179 3.90 -8.92 -2.53
C PRO A 179 3.76 -8.54 -4.01
N GLN A 180 4.50 -7.53 -4.44
CA GLN A 180 4.44 -7.04 -5.81
C GLN A 180 5.06 -8.03 -6.80
N SER A 181 6.19 -8.65 -6.46
CA SER A 181 6.81 -9.70 -7.27
C SER A 181 5.87 -10.89 -7.45
N TYR A 182 5.18 -11.32 -6.39
CA TYR A 182 4.18 -12.39 -6.47
C TYR A 182 3.03 -12.01 -7.42
N LEU A 183 2.44 -10.84 -7.25
CA LEU A 183 1.29 -10.42 -8.05
C LEU A 183 1.65 -10.15 -9.51
N ARG A 184 2.88 -9.69 -9.78
CA ARG A 184 3.40 -9.57 -11.14
C ARG A 184 3.48 -10.95 -11.80
N ARG A 185 4.10 -11.93 -11.14
CA ARG A 185 4.14 -13.31 -11.66
C ARG A 185 2.75 -13.90 -11.86
N LEU A 186 1.86 -13.75 -10.88
CA LEU A 186 0.48 -14.22 -10.97
C LEU A 186 -0.23 -13.62 -12.20
N SER A 187 -0.06 -12.32 -12.42
CA SER A 187 -0.64 -11.61 -13.56
C SER A 187 -0.11 -12.13 -14.91
N GLU A 188 1.20 -12.39 -14.99
CA GLU A 188 1.87 -12.92 -16.18
C GLU A 188 1.45 -14.39 -16.46
N GLU A 189 1.46 -15.24 -15.44
CA GLU A 189 1.13 -16.67 -15.52
C GLU A 189 -0.34 -16.91 -15.90
N THR A 190 -1.25 -16.11 -15.32
CA THR A 190 -2.71 -16.23 -15.58
C THR A 190 -3.20 -15.39 -16.75
N LYS A 191 -2.33 -14.53 -17.32
CA LYS A 191 -2.68 -13.51 -18.31
C LYS A 191 -3.81 -12.58 -17.84
N ASP A 192 -3.92 -12.37 -16.52
CA ASP A 192 -4.90 -11.48 -15.90
C ASP A 192 -4.19 -10.21 -15.37
N PRO A 193 -4.28 -9.06 -16.06
CA PRO A 193 -3.65 -7.81 -15.62
C PRO A 193 -4.29 -7.23 -14.36
N HIS A 194 -5.52 -7.64 -14.01
CA HIS A 194 -6.28 -7.01 -12.94
C HIS A 194 -5.67 -7.22 -11.55
N ALA A 195 -4.99 -8.36 -11.30
CA ALA A 195 -4.37 -8.62 -10.01
C ALA A 195 -3.25 -7.60 -9.67
N LEU A 196 -2.37 -7.32 -10.63
CA LEU A 196 -1.30 -6.33 -10.44
C LEU A 196 -1.86 -4.90 -10.39
N GLU A 197 -2.88 -4.61 -11.19
CA GLU A 197 -3.51 -3.29 -11.21
C GLU A 197 -4.31 -3.01 -9.92
N ALA A 198 -5.01 -4.00 -9.37
CA ALA A 198 -5.66 -3.90 -8.07
C ALA A 198 -4.64 -3.60 -6.97
N PHE A 199 -3.47 -4.25 -6.99
CA PHE A 199 -2.39 -3.96 -6.05
C PHE A 199 -1.82 -2.55 -6.20
N ARG A 200 -1.59 -2.10 -7.43
CA ARG A 200 -1.14 -0.73 -7.71
C ARG A 200 -2.16 0.30 -7.19
N ALA A 201 -3.44 0.08 -7.43
CA ALA A 201 -4.53 0.97 -7.02
C ALA A 201 -4.82 0.93 -5.50
N SER A 202 -4.15 0.06 -4.75
CA SER A 202 -4.41 -0.17 -3.32
C SER A 202 -3.13 -0.03 -2.49
N TRP A 203 -2.34 -1.11 -2.41
CA TRP A 203 -1.12 -1.22 -1.62
C TRP A 203 -0.17 -0.07 -1.83
N CYS A 204 0.10 0.26 -3.09
CA CYS A 204 1.01 1.34 -3.42
C CYS A 204 0.49 2.70 -2.94
N LEU A 205 -0.81 2.90 -2.76
CA LEU A 205 -1.38 4.18 -2.36
C LEU A 205 -1.53 4.35 -0.85
N TYR A 206 -1.45 3.27 -0.05
CA TYR A 206 -1.70 3.32 1.39
C TYR A 206 -0.71 4.18 2.18
N ASP A 207 0.52 4.33 1.70
CA ASP A 207 1.57 5.04 2.44
C ASP A 207 1.29 6.55 2.54
N TRP A 208 0.57 7.14 1.57
CA TRP A 208 0.16 8.55 1.63
C TRP A 208 -0.69 8.86 2.86
N PRO A 209 -1.92 8.30 2.98
CA PRO A 209 -2.71 8.50 4.18
C PRO A 209 -2.12 7.78 5.40
N GLY A 210 -1.31 6.73 5.20
CA GLY A 210 -0.59 6.04 6.27
C GLY A 210 0.36 6.97 7.02
N ALA A 211 1.19 7.73 6.30
CA ALA A 211 2.11 8.68 6.92
C ALA A 211 1.37 9.79 7.68
N ASP A 212 0.26 10.29 7.14
CA ASP A 212 -0.58 11.28 7.82
C ASP A 212 -1.15 10.71 9.14
N ILE A 213 -1.56 9.43 9.15
CA ILE A 213 -1.93 8.73 10.38
C ILE A 213 -0.73 8.69 11.33
N ILE A 214 0.44 8.23 10.90
CA ILE A 214 1.61 8.09 11.80
C ILE A 214 1.99 9.43 12.44
N ALA A 215 2.05 10.50 11.65
CA ALA A 215 2.33 11.86 12.12
C ALA A 215 1.30 12.29 13.19
N GLY A 216 0.01 12.11 12.88
CA GLY A 216 -1.07 12.31 13.84
C GLY A 216 -1.16 13.75 14.36
N ASP A 217 -0.83 14.73 13.51
CA ASP A 217 -0.90 16.17 13.79
C ASP A 217 -2.09 16.85 13.07
N GLY A 218 -2.94 16.05 12.42
CA GLY A 218 -4.12 16.52 11.67
C GLY A 218 -3.81 17.13 10.31
N ARG A 219 -2.57 16.99 9.80
CA ARG A 219 -2.15 17.54 8.50
C ARG A 219 -1.97 16.43 7.46
N ARG A 220 -2.02 16.84 6.20
CA ARG A 220 -1.71 16.00 5.04
C ARG A 220 -0.37 16.37 4.45
N GLY A 221 0.27 15.41 3.81
CA GLY A 221 1.50 15.65 3.03
C GLY A 221 2.75 15.14 3.73
N HIS A 222 2.61 14.16 4.62
CA HIS A 222 3.73 13.50 5.28
C HIS A 222 4.43 12.44 4.43
N TYR A 223 4.05 12.31 3.16
CA TYR A 223 4.59 11.30 2.27
C TYR A 223 4.63 11.74 0.81
N ARG A 224 5.69 11.31 0.11
CA ARG A 224 5.86 11.45 -1.33
C ARG A 224 6.55 10.21 -1.89
N ARG A 225 6.21 9.85 -3.13
CA ARG A 225 6.91 8.85 -3.93
C ARG A 225 6.78 9.22 -5.40
N ARG A 226 7.87 9.18 -6.18
CA ARG A 226 7.86 9.48 -7.62
C ARG A 226 7.93 8.21 -8.47
N GLN A 227 8.69 7.22 -8.02
CA GLN A 227 8.93 5.94 -8.66
C GLN A 227 8.32 4.79 -7.85
N THR A 228 7.84 3.73 -8.51
CA THR A 228 7.34 2.55 -7.82
C THR A 228 7.47 1.27 -8.64
N LEU A 229 7.90 0.20 -7.97
CA LEU A 229 8.08 -1.13 -8.55
C LEU A 229 6.83 -1.67 -9.27
N SER A 230 5.63 -1.34 -8.81
CA SER A 230 4.39 -1.76 -9.48
C SER A 230 4.18 -1.04 -10.82
N HIS A 231 4.80 0.13 -11.04
CA HIS A 231 4.89 0.81 -12.33
C HIS A 231 5.98 0.28 -13.27
N GLY A 232 6.81 -0.67 -12.81
CA GLY A 232 7.95 -1.14 -13.57
C GLY A 232 9.20 -0.28 -13.37
N ASP A 233 9.14 0.73 -12.50
CA ASP A 233 10.32 1.45 -12.06
C ASP A 233 11.28 0.51 -11.31
N PRO A 234 12.60 0.79 -11.29
CA PRO A 234 13.58 -0.04 -10.59
C PRO A 234 13.51 0.09 -9.06
N VAL A 235 12.77 1.08 -8.53
CA VAL A 235 12.74 1.40 -7.11
C VAL A 235 11.39 2.03 -6.70
N CYS A 236 10.96 1.79 -5.45
CA CYS A 236 10.03 2.67 -4.75
C CYS A 236 10.82 3.70 -3.93
N ASP A 237 10.85 4.96 -4.36
CA ASP A 237 11.62 6.06 -3.74
C ASP A 237 10.80 6.82 -2.68
N MET A 238 10.46 6.11 -1.61
CA MET A 238 9.55 6.64 -0.60
C MET A 238 10.23 7.72 0.25
N CYS A 239 9.60 8.88 0.37
CA CYS A 239 10.00 10.00 1.21
C CYS A 239 8.94 10.26 2.29
N TRP A 240 9.34 10.15 3.55
CA TRP A 240 8.53 10.37 4.74
C TRP A 240 8.88 11.74 5.33
N ILE A 241 7.94 12.69 5.22
CA ILE A 241 8.18 14.11 5.45
C ILE A 241 7.82 14.45 6.90
N ALA A 242 8.80 14.92 7.67
CA ALA A 242 8.63 15.18 9.11
C ALA A 242 7.70 16.37 9.38
N ARG A 243 7.76 17.40 8.55
CA ARG A 243 6.90 18.58 8.64
C ARG A 243 6.12 18.76 7.35
N ALA A 244 4.82 18.46 7.39
CA ALA A 244 3.94 18.76 6.27
C ALA A 244 3.88 20.27 6.03
N THR A 245 4.30 20.72 4.86
CA THR A 245 4.17 22.12 4.43
C THR A 245 2.69 22.47 4.28
N ARG A 246 2.31 23.67 4.72
CA ARG A 246 0.96 24.23 4.60
C ARG A 246 0.64 24.65 3.15
N GLU A 247 0.85 23.78 2.18
CA GLU A 247 0.76 24.16 0.77
C GLU A 247 -0.26 23.32 0.00
N ARG A 248 -1.51 23.77 0.10
CA ARG A 248 -2.54 23.65 -0.96
C ARG A 248 -3.80 24.50 -0.73
N GLY A 249 -3.93 25.19 0.41
CA GLY A 249 -5.01 26.16 0.66
C GLY A 249 -4.69 27.62 0.30
N ALA A 250 -3.41 27.97 0.10
CA ALA A 250 -2.99 29.36 -0.13
C ALA A 250 -2.99 29.78 -1.62
N ARG A 251 -2.83 28.84 -2.57
CA ARG A 251 -2.79 29.17 -4.01
C ARG A 251 -4.14 29.54 -4.63
N ILE A 252 -5.27 29.25 -3.98
CA ILE A 252 -6.59 29.70 -4.45
C ILE A 252 -6.89 31.14 -3.99
N ARG A 253 -6.17 31.67 -2.98
CA ARG A 253 -6.34 33.05 -2.51
C ARG A 253 -5.40 34.08 -3.16
N SER A 254 -4.35 33.66 -3.87
CA SER A 254 -3.38 34.59 -4.49
C SER A 254 -3.51 34.74 -6.01
N LEU A 255 -4.55 34.18 -6.65
CA LEU A 255 -4.83 34.38 -8.08
C LEU A 255 -5.66 35.65 -8.36
N ARG A 256 -5.56 36.67 -7.50
CA ARG A 256 -5.95 38.04 -7.86
C ARG A 256 -4.71 38.93 -7.95
N THR A 257 -4.39 39.24 -9.19
CA THR A 257 -3.66 40.40 -9.74
C THR A 257 -2.18 40.16 -10.15
N PRO A 258 -1.75 40.62 -11.36
CA PRO A 258 -0.53 40.14 -12.03
C PRO A 258 0.63 41.17 -12.16
N ALA A 259 1.73 40.67 -12.75
CA ALA A 259 2.81 41.33 -13.51
C ALA A 259 4.10 41.77 -12.78
N SER A 260 5.27 41.17 -13.14
CA SER A 260 6.23 41.67 -14.18
C SER A 260 7.62 40.97 -14.10
N ASP A 261 8.06 40.35 -15.21
CA ASP A 261 9.38 40.30 -15.93
C ASP A 261 10.73 40.51 -15.18
N ASP A 262 11.92 39.95 -15.46
CA ASP A 262 12.54 38.85 -16.26
C ASP A 262 14.08 38.80 -15.83
N PRO A 263 15.10 38.16 -16.48
CA PRO A 263 15.91 37.05 -15.90
C PRO A 263 17.47 37.22 -15.90
N ALA A 264 18.22 36.29 -15.27
CA ALA A 264 19.64 36.01 -15.63
C ALA A 264 20.16 34.62 -15.15
N LEU A 265 20.94 33.97 -16.03
CA LEU A 265 21.53 32.60 -16.05
C LEU A 265 22.69 32.33 -15.06
N GLN A 266 22.88 31.06 -14.63
CA GLN A 266 24.08 30.17 -14.85
C GLN A 266 23.99 28.77 -14.13
N PRO A 267 24.83 27.74 -14.47
CA PRO A 267 24.44 26.32 -14.71
C PRO A 267 24.90 25.30 -13.61
N PRO A 268 24.76 23.94 -13.79
CA PRO A 268 24.33 23.05 -12.71
C PRO A 268 25.44 22.26 -11.99
N HIS A 269 25.24 22.05 -10.69
CA HIS A 269 25.80 20.93 -9.95
C HIS A 269 24.82 19.74 -9.99
N ARG A 270 25.33 18.53 -10.24
CA ARG A 270 24.59 17.27 -10.13
C ARG A 270 24.08 17.08 -8.70
N GLU A 271 22.80 17.37 -8.46
CA GLU A 271 22.12 17.03 -7.21
C GLU A 271 21.47 15.64 -7.31
N ARG A 272 21.71 14.82 -6.29
CA ARG A 272 20.97 13.58 -6.05
C ARG A 272 19.61 13.98 -5.45
N PRO A 273 18.48 13.38 -5.87
CA PRO A 273 17.17 13.83 -5.42
C PRO A 273 17.02 13.60 -3.91
N GLY A 274 16.91 14.69 -3.16
CA GLY A 274 16.44 14.72 -1.78
C GLY A 274 14.92 14.85 -1.72
N CYS A 275 14.35 14.95 -0.51
CA CYS A 275 12.91 15.17 -0.32
C CYS A 275 12.40 16.55 -0.79
N ARG A 276 13.25 17.43 -1.34
CA ARG A 276 12.85 18.79 -1.77
C ARG A 276 12.17 18.81 -3.16
N PRO A 277 11.27 19.77 -3.41
CA PRO A 277 10.73 19.97 -4.75
C PRO A 277 11.85 20.55 -5.63
N ASP A 278 12.22 19.82 -6.68
CA ASP A 278 12.87 20.46 -7.82
C ASP A 278 11.79 21.29 -8.53
N SER A 279 12.20 22.48 -8.95
CA SER A 279 11.41 23.51 -9.60
C SER A 279 10.50 22.98 -10.72
N ALA A 280 9.39 23.69 -10.93
CA ALA A 280 8.29 23.38 -11.84
C ALA A 280 8.68 22.74 -13.19
N PRO A 281 7.85 21.84 -13.76
CA PRO A 281 8.07 21.34 -15.11
C PRO A 281 8.02 22.49 -16.12
N PRO A 282 8.80 22.43 -17.23
CA PRO A 282 8.67 23.39 -18.30
C PRO A 282 7.26 23.31 -18.88
N ALA A 283 6.63 24.47 -19.05
CA ALA A 283 5.46 24.61 -19.88
C ALA A 283 5.95 24.56 -21.33
N ASP A 284 5.46 23.58 -22.08
CA ASP A 284 5.66 23.50 -23.52
C ASP A 284 4.35 23.87 -24.25
N PRO A 285 4.48 24.39 -25.49
CA PRO A 285 3.55 25.34 -26.13
C PRO A 285 2.20 24.78 -26.60
#